data_AF-A0A2Z5QX07-F1
#
_entry.id   AF-A0A2Z5QX07-F1
#
_cell.length_a   1.000
_cell.length_b   1.000
_cell.length_c   1.000
_cell.angle_alpha   90.00
_cell.angle_beta   90.00
_cell.angle_gamma   90.00
#
_symmetry.space_group_name_H-M   'P 1'
#
loop_
_entity.id
_entity.type
_entity.pdbx_description
1 polymer ?
#
loop_
_entity_poly.entity_id
_entity_poly.type
_entity_poly.pdbx_seq_one_letter_code
_entity_poly.pdbx_strand_id
1 'polypeptide(L)'
;MHDELLRYVSSYLTRQIGNRISAIAQDKKLTVRQRVEQACEQLLPLDAMRKREIVAYAELGRLERARPTGRLEEGQEIAKVCEASLDALDVHRVLDKARRAQLARRLHWVLDGLAAQEIIYPSYINPADIQEELRQTLDDIEREIADLIPQK
;
A
#
# COMPACT_ATOMS: atom_id res chain seq x y z
N MET A 1 -4.05 -14.64 -26.75
CA MET A 1 -5.04 -15.25 -25.84
C MET A 1 -4.58 -15.34 -24.38
N HIS A 2 -3.60 -16.18 -23.99
CA HIS A 2 -3.19 -16.28 -22.56
C HIS A 2 -2.59 -14.96 -22.01
N ASP A 3 -1.76 -14.30 -22.81
CA ASP A 3 -1.12 -13.02 -22.43
C ASP A 3 -2.08 -11.82 -22.38
N GLU A 4 -3.22 -11.89 -23.07
CA GLU A 4 -4.26 -10.85 -23.03
C GLU A 4 -5.15 -11.02 -21.80
N LEU A 5 -5.45 -12.27 -21.43
CA LEU A 5 -6.19 -12.58 -20.21
C LEU A 5 -5.42 -12.13 -18.97
N LEU A 6 -4.11 -12.39 -18.91
CA LEU A 6 -3.25 -11.94 -17.81
C LEU A 6 -3.15 -10.40 -17.73
N ARG A 7 -3.11 -9.73 -18.88
CA ARG A 7 -3.19 -8.25 -18.94
C ARG A 7 -4.50 -7.75 -18.36
N TYR A 8 -5.60 -8.32 -18.82
CA TYR A 8 -6.93 -7.97 -18.34
C TYR A 8 -7.05 -8.17 -16.82
N VAL A 9 -6.59 -9.30 -16.30
CA VAL A 9 -6.60 -9.60 -14.86
C VAL A 9 -5.75 -8.60 -14.07
N SER A 10 -4.53 -8.30 -14.53
CA SER A 10 -3.66 -7.31 -13.88
C SER A 10 -4.33 -5.93 -13.81
N SER A 11 -4.82 -5.42 -14.95
CA SER A 11 -5.50 -4.12 -15.01
C SER A 11 -6.79 -4.09 -14.18
N TYR A 12 -7.53 -5.20 -14.17
CA TYR A 12 -8.75 -5.33 -13.37
C TYR A 12 -8.46 -5.27 -11.87
N LEU A 13 -7.46 -6.02 -11.38
CA LEU A 13 -7.07 -6.02 -9.97
C LEU A 13 -6.59 -4.65 -9.50
N THR A 14 -5.72 -4.00 -10.29
CA THR A 14 -5.20 -2.67 -9.97
C THR A 14 -6.32 -1.64 -9.93
N ARG A 15 -7.23 -1.65 -10.91
CA ARG A 15 -8.40 -0.77 -10.92
C ARG A 15 -9.32 -1.02 -9.73
N GLN A 16 -9.54 -2.27 -9.35
CA GLN A 16 -10.41 -2.61 -8.23
C GLN A 16 -9.85 -2.07 -6.90
N ILE A 17 -8.54 -2.23 -6.66
CA ILE A 17 -7.87 -1.64 -5.49
C ILE A 17 -7.92 -0.11 -5.55
N GLY A 18 -7.58 0.48 -6.69
CA GLY A 18 -7.61 1.94 -6.88
C GLY A 18 -9.00 2.55 -6.62
N ASN A 19 -10.07 1.86 -7.02
CA ASN A 19 -11.44 2.27 -6.73
C ASN A 19 -11.76 2.23 -5.23
N ARG A 20 -11.34 1.18 -4.51
CA ARG A 20 -11.55 1.09 -3.05
C ARG A 20 -10.78 2.18 -2.31
N ILE A 21 -9.51 2.39 -2.67
CA ILE A 21 -8.67 3.45 -2.08
C ILE A 21 -9.26 4.84 -2.36
N SER A 22 -9.72 5.08 -3.59
CA SER A 22 -10.36 6.35 -3.96
C SER A 22 -11.65 6.60 -3.16
N ALA A 23 -12.46 5.57 -2.94
CA ALA A 23 -13.67 5.67 -2.13
C ALA A 23 -13.36 6.03 -0.67
N ILE A 24 -12.33 5.40 -0.08
CA ILE A 24 -11.85 5.69 1.27
C ILE A 24 -11.35 7.14 1.36
N ALA A 25 -10.54 7.59 0.39
CA ALA A 25 -9.99 8.94 0.37
C ALA A 25 -11.08 10.03 0.33
N GLN A 26 -12.25 9.72 -0.24
CA GLN A 26 -13.39 10.63 -0.34
C GLN A 26 -14.39 10.53 0.82
N ASP A 27 -14.24 9.58 1.73
CA ASP A 27 -15.16 9.39 2.85
C ASP A 27 -14.97 10.48 3.92
N LYS A 28 -15.87 11.48 3.90
CA LYS A 28 -15.88 12.62 4.82
C LYS A 28 -16.13 12.26 6.29
N LYS A 29 -16.61 11.05 6.59
CA LYS A 29 -16.84 10.59 7.96
C LYS A 29 -15.55 10.18 8.67
N LEU A 30 -14.52 9.82 7.91
CA LEU A 30 -13.22 9.40 8.43
C LEU A 30 -12.30 10.59 8.66
N THR A 31 -11.48 10.53 9.70
CA THR A 31 -10.35 11.44 9.86
C THR A 31 -9.28 11.17 8.80
N VAL A 32 -8.37 12.12 8.59
CA VAL A 32 -7.25 11.94 7.63
C VAL A 32 -6.45 10.67 7.97
N ARG A 33 -6.10 10.49 9.25
CA ARG A 33 -5.37 9.31 9.73
C ARG A 33 -6.12 8.00 9.47
N GLN A 34 -7.43 7.98 9.69
CA GLN A 34 -8.26 6.80 9.40
C GLN A 34 -8.32 6.48 7.90
N ARG A 35 -8.41 7.51 7.04
CA ARG A 35 -8.37 7.29 5.58
C ARG A 35 -7.03 6.70 5.14
N VAL A 36 -5.92 7.20 5.69
CA VAL A 36 -4.58 6.68 5.40
C VAL A 36 -4.45 5.22 5.85
N GLU A 37 -4.87 4.89 7.07
CA GLU A 37 -4.84 3.51 7.58
C GLU A 37 -5.64 2.59 6.66
N GLN A 38 -6.90 2.91 6.41
CA GLN A 38 -7.78 2.08 5.58
C GLN A 38 -7.31 1.98 4.13
N ALA A 39 -6.71 3.02 3.57
CA ALA A 39 -6.11 2.97 2.23
C ALA A 39 -4.93 2.00 2.19
N CYS A 40 -4.05 2.03 3.20
CA CYS A 40 -2.94 1.10 3.34
C CYS A 40 -3.43 -0.34 3.59
N GLU A 41 -4.50 -0.53 4.37
CA GLU A 41 -5.13 -1.84 4.59
C GLU A 41 -5.62 -2.50 3.29
N GLN A 42 -6.01 -1.72 2.28
CA GLN A 42 -6.36 -2.25 0.96
C GLN A 42 -5.20 -2.93 0.23
N LEU A 43 -3.98 -2.81 0.75
CA LEU A 43 -2.78 -3.44 0.21
C LEU A 43 -2.40 -4.72 0.98
N LEU A 44 -3.02 -4.97 2.14
CA LEU A 44 -2.64 -6.02 3.08
C LEU A 44 -3.56 -7.26 3.02
N PRO A 45 -3.11 -8.45 3.45
CA PRO A 45 -3.85 -9.71 3.38
C PRO A 45 -4.85 -9.89 4.54
N LEU A 46 -5.71 -8.89 4.76
CA LEU A 46 -6.56 -8.83 5.96
C LEU A 46 -7.80 -9.71 5.89
N ASP A 47 -8.26 -10.03 4.68
CA ASP A 47 -9.44 -10.85 4.45
C ASP A 47 -9.23 -11.83 3.29
N ALA A 48 -10.18 -12.75 3.12
CA ALA A 48 -10.11 -13.80 2.10
C ALA A 48 -10.09 -13.25 0.66
N MET A 49 -10.59 -12.05 0.41
CA MET A 49 -10.56 -11.41 -0.89
C MET A 49 -9.16 -10.82 -1.13
N ARG A 50 -8.63 -10.05 -0.18
CA ARG A 50 -7.29 -9.46 -0.25
C ARG A 50 -6.18 -10.51 -0.36
N LYS A 51 -6.27 -11.61 0.39
CA LYS A 51 -5.33 -12.74 0.28
C LYS A 51 -5.27 -13.28 -1.15
N ARG A 52 -6.42 -13.48 -1.79
CA ARG A 52 -6.51 -13.94 -3.18
C ARG A 52 -5.93 -12.94 -4.17
N GLU A 53 -6.20 -11.65 -3.99
CA GLU A 53 -5.64 -10.59 -4.84
C GLU A 53 -4.10 -10.53 -4.73
N ILE A 54 -3.54 -10.66 -3.52
CA ILE A 54 -2.09 -10.68 -3.29
C ILE A 54 -1.43 -11.90 -3.95
N VAL A 55 -2.02 -13.09 -3.82
CA VAL A 55 -1.55 -14.29 -4.54
C VAL A 55 -1.58 -14.09 -6.05
N ALA A 56 -2.64 -13.45 -6.58
CA ALA A 56 -2.72 -13.14 -8.00
C ALA A 56 -1.61 -12.18 -8.45
N TYR A 57 -1.28 -11.14 -7.67
CA TYR A 57 -0.14 -10.28 -7.94
C TYR A 57 1.20 -11.02 -7.92
N ALA A 58 1.39 -11.95 -6.98
CA ALA A 58 2.61 -12.77 -6.93
C ALA A 58 2.77 -13.65 -8.17
N GLU A 59 1.68 -14.25 -8.67
CA GLU A 59 1.69 -15.03 -9.92
C GLU A 59 1.96 -14.16 -11.15
N LEU A 60 1.36 -12.97 -11.22
CA LEU A 60 1.67 -11.98 -12.26
C LEU A 60 3.17 -11.59 -12.20
N GLY A 61 3.70 -11.38 -11.01
CA GLY A 61 5.12 -11.18 -10.72
C GLY A 61 6.01 -12.28 -11.27
N ARG A 62 5.63 -13.54 -11.03
CA ARG A 62 6.35 -14.71 -11.54
C ARG A 62 6.34 -14.78 -13.07
N LEU A 63 5.20 -14.47 -13.69
CA LEU A 63 5.06 -14.47 -15.15
C LEU A 63 5.88 -13.36 -15.82
N GLU A 64 5.87 -12.16 -15.24
CA GLU A 64 6.67 -11.04 -15.73
C GLU A 64 8.17 -11.33 -15.67
N ARG A 65 8.64 -12.01 -14.61
CA ARG A 65 10.05 -12.47 -14.54
C ARG A 65 10.41 -13.49 -15.62
N ALA A 66 9.47 -14.38 -15.96
CA ALA A 66 9.70 -15.39 -16.99
C ALA A 66 9.65 -14.80 -18.40
N ARG A 67 8.81 -13.78 -18.62
CA ARG A 67 8.64 -13.07 -19.88
C ARG A 67 8.40 -11.59 -19.56
N PRO A 68 9.45 -10.75 -19.57
CA PRO A 68 9.30 -9.33 -19.31
C PRO A 68 8.45 -8.68 -20.41
N THR A 69 7.44 -7.94 -19.99
CA THR A 69 6.51 -7.25 -20.88
C THR A 69 6.25 -5.80 -20.49
N GLY A 70 6.86 -5.31 -19.41
CA GLY A 70 6.69 -3.96 -18.85
C GLY A 70 5.41 -3.79 -18.02
N ARG A 71 4.63 -4.86 -17.81
CA ARG A 71 3.26 -4.77 -17.27
C ARG A 71 3.18 -4.47 -15.78
N LEU A 72 4.24 -4.76 -15.03
CA LEU A 72 4.30 -4.43 -13.60
C LEU A 72 4.77 -2.98 -13.36
N GLU A 73 5.42 -2.34 -14.33
CA GLU A 73 5.79 -0.92 -14.22
C GLU A 73 4.55 -0.01 -14.28
N GLU A 74 3.51 -0.41 -15.01
CA GLU A 74 2.19 0.24 -14.98
C GLU A 74 1.48 0.08 -13.61
N GLY A 75 1.90 -0.92 -12.80
CA GLY A 75 1.37 -1.24 -11.48
C GLY A 75 2.02 -0.50 -10.30
N GLN A 76 2.85 0.53 -10.55
CA GLN A 76 3.48 1.38 -9.52
C GLN A 76 2.48 2.18 -8.65
N GLU A 77 1.19 1.86 -8.68
CA GLU A 77 0.16 2.54 -7.90
C GLU A 77 0.37 2.41 -6.39
N ILE A 78 1.03 1.34 -5.91
CA ILE A 78 1.34 1.17 -4.48
C ILE A 78 2.30 2.26 -3.97
N ALA A 79 3.34 2.60 -4.75
CA ALA A 79 4.24 3.68 -4.39
C ALA A 79 3.50 5.03 -4.31
N LYS A 80 2.54 5.25 -5.21
CA LYS A 80 1.68 6.45 -5.19
C LYS A 80 0.77 6.49 -3.97
N VAL A 81 0.24 5.35 -3.52
CA VAL A 81 -0.55 5.26 -2.28
C VAL A 81 0.31 5.68 -1.09
N CYS A 82 1.55 5.20 -1.01
CA CYS A 82 2.47 5.58 0.07
C CYS A 82 2.76 7.09 0.03
N GLU A 83 3.13 7.64 -1.12
CA GLU A 83 3.38 9.08 -1.26
C GLU A 83 2.15 9.92 -0.90
N ALA A 84 0.96 9.54 -1.39
CA ALA A 84 -0.29 10.23 -1.07
C ALA A 84 -0.64 10.15 0.42
N SER A 85 -0.36 9.02 1.07
CA SER A 85 -0.49 8.88 2.53
C SER A 85 0.42 9.85 3.27
N LEU A 86 1.69 10.00 2.84
CA LEU A 86 2.60 10.95 3.45
C LEU A 86 2.17 12.40 3.23
N ASP A 87 1.70 12.74 2.03
CA ASP A 87 1.14 14.07 1.74
C ASP A 87 -0.09 14.39 2.60
N ALA A 88 -0.90 13.38 2.91
CA ALA A 88 -2.08 13.53 3.76
C ALA A 88 -1.70 13.72 5.24
N LEU A 89 -0.70 12.97 5.75
CA LEU A 89 -0.23 13.07 7.13
C LEU A 89 0.59 14.34 7.40
N ASP A 90 1.35 14.83 6.41
CA ASP A 90 2.14 16.06 6.50
C ASP A 90 1.29 17.33 6.33
N VAL A 91 0.31 17.52 7.22
CA VAL A 91 -0.65 18.64 7.19
C VAL A 91 0.05 20.00 7.24
N HIS A 92 1.19 20.08 7.95
CA HIS A 92 2.00 21.29 8.09
C HIS A 92 3.03 21.50 6.97
N ARG A 93 3.13 20.55 6.03
CA ARG A 93 4.07 20.59 4.89
C ARG A 93 5.51 20.79 5.32
N VAL A 94 5.91 20.12 6.40
CA VAL A 94 7.27 20.21 6.96
C VAL A 94 8.25 19.26 6.30
N LEU A 95 7.76 18.25 5.57
CA LEU A 95 8.63 17.33 4.85
C LEU A 95 9.12 17.95 3.54
N ASP A 96 10.44 18.06 3.42
CA ASP A 96 11.06 18.27 2.12
C ASP A 96 10.89 17.05 1.20
N LYS A 97 11.22 17.22 -0.08
CA LYS A 97 11.07 16.18 -1.11
C LYS A 97 11.88 14.91 -0.78
N ALA A 98 13.09 15.05 -0.26
CA ALA A 98 13.97 13.92 0.00
C ALA A 98 13.47 13.10 1.18
N ARG A 99 13.08 13.78 2.26
CA ARG A 99 12.53 13.16 3.47
C ARG A 99 11.20 12.48 3.19
N ARG A 100 10.31 13.11 2.41
CA ARG A 100 9.04 12.50 1.98
C ARG A 100 9.27 11.21 1.20
N ALA A 101 10.15 11.24 0.19
CA ALA A 101 10.47 10.06 -0.60
C ALA A 101 11.08 8.93 0.25
N GLN A 102 11.88 9.28 1.26
CA GLN A 102 12.44 8.31 2.21
C GLN A 102 11.32 7.64 3.03
N LEU A 103 10.42 8.43 3.64
CA LEU A 103 9.35 7.90 4.48
C LEU A 103 8.32 7.10 3.67
N ALA A 104 7.96 7.56 2.46
CA ALA A 104 7.09 6.83 1.55
C ALA A 104 7.70 5.48 1.15
N ARG A 105 9.01 5.42 0.89
CA ARG A 105 9.71 4.16 0.61
C ARG A 105 9.72 3.23 1.81
N ARG A 106 9.89 3.77 3.03
CA ARG A 106 9.82 2.97 4.26
C ARG A 106 8.44 2.34 4.44
N LEU A 107 7.38 3.14 4.29
CA LEU A 107 6.00 2.65 4.36
C LEU A 107 5.76 1.56 3.30
N HIS A 108 6.20 1.80 2.06
CA HIS A 108 6.08 0.82 0.98
C HIS A 108 6.74 -0.52 1.33
N TRP A 109 7.98 -0.51 1.85
CA TRP A 109 8.68 -1.74 2.23
C TRP A 109 8.00 -2.50 3.36
N VAL A 110 7.42 -1.80 4.33
CA VAL A 110 6.64 -2.44 5.40
C VAL A 110 5.41 -3.12 4.82
N LEU A 111 4.65 -2.42 3.97
CA LEU A 111 3.44 -2.95 3.33
C LEU A 111 3.75 -4.17 2.46
N ASP A 112 4.82 -4.11 1.66
CA ASP A 112 5.29 -5.25 0.85
C ASP A 112 5.70 -6.43 1.74
N GLY A 113 6.45 -6.15 2.81
CA GLY A 113 6.90 -7.16 3.77
C GLY A 113 5.74 -7.89 4.43
N LEU A 114 4.71 -7.15 4.87
CA LEU A 114 3.48 -7.69 5.46
C LEU A 114 2.64 -8.46 4.45
N ALA A 115 2.49 -7.95 3.22
CA ALA A 115 1.76 -8.64 2.16
C ALA A 115 2.46 -9.95 1.74
N ALA A 116 3.79 -9.95 1.68
CA ALA A 116 4.58 -11.13 1.35
C ALA A 116 4.44 -12.27 2.36
N GLN A 117 4.05 -11.99 3.60
CA GLN A 117 3.82 -13.03 4.61
C GLN A 117 2.75 -14.03 4.15
N GLU A 118 1.69 -13.58 3.49
CA GLU A 118 0.67 -14.49 2.95
C GLU A 118 1.21 -15.36 1.81
N ILE A 119 2.21 -14.90 1.06
CA ILE A 119 2.84 -15.67 -0.02
C ILE A 119 3.81 -16.72 0.53
N ILE A 120 4.60 -16.35 1.53
CA ILE A 120 5.66 -17.21 2.09
C ILE A 120 5.09 -18.17 3.15
N TYR A 121 4.21 -17.67 4.01
CA TYR A 121 3.61 -18.37 5.14
C TYR A 121 2.08 -18.17 5.13
N PRO A 122 1.35 -18.85 4.23
CA PRO A 122 -0.08 -18.62 4.04
C PRO A 122 -0.87 -18.76 5.34
N SER A 123 -1.63 -17.72 5.70
CA SER A 123 -2.45 -17.66 6.91
C SER A 123 -1.71 -17.91 8.23
N TYR A 124 -0.38 -17.73 8.26
CA TYR A 124 0.41 -17.86 9.47
C TYR A 124 0.21 -16.68 10.42
N ILE A 125 0.17 -15.46 9.88
CA ILE A 125 -0.02 -14.23 10.67
C ILE A 125 -1.50 -13.88 10.75
N ASN A 126 -1.96 -13.53 11.94
CA ASN A 126 -3.32 -13.07 12.18
C ASN A 126 -3.50 -11.66 11.56
N PRO A 127 -4.58 -11.38 10.82
CA PRO A 127 -4.90 -10.04 10.33
C PRO A 127 -4.81 -8.93 11.39
N ALA A 128 -5.19 -9.21 12.64
CA ALA A 128 -5.10 -8.24 13.72
C ALA A 128 -3.65 -7.80 14.01
N ASP A 129 -2.69 -8.72 13.94
CA ASP A 129 -1.27 -8.42 14.16
C ASP A 129 -0.70 -7.60 12.99
N ILE A 130 -1.16 -7.86 11.77
CA ILE A 130 -0.80 -7.07 10.57
C ILE A 130 -1.32 -5.63 10.69
N GLN A 131 -2.56 -5.47 11.15
CA GLN A 131 -3.16 -4.15 11.38
C GLN A 131 -2.42 -3.39 12.49
N GLU A 132 -2.01 -4.09 13.55
CA GLU A 132 -1.25 -3.50 14.64
C GLU A 132 0.11 -2.98 14.16
N GLU A 133 0.85 -3.78 13.38
CA GLU A 133 2.14 -3.36 12.81
C GLU A 133 2.00 -2.16 11.85
N LEU A 134 0.94 -2.14 11.03
CA LEU A 134 0.62 -0.98 10.20
C LEU A 134 0.37 0.26 11.07
N ARG A 135 -0.43 0.14 12.12
CA ARG A 135 -0.76 1.27 13.00
C ARG A 135 0.50 1.81 13.67
N GLN A 136 1.32 0.94 14.24
CA GLN A 136 2.59 1.31 14.86
C GLN A 136 3.53 2.01 13.87
N THR A 137 3.64 1.50 12.63
CA THR A 137 4.45 2.10 11.58
C THR A 137 3.98 3.53 11.24
N LEU A 138 2.67 3.73 11.13
CA LEU A 138 2.09 5.05 10.83
C LEU A 138 2.29 6.01 12.01
N ASP A 139 2.13 5.54 13.26
CA ASP A 139 2.33 6.35 14.46
C ASP A 139 3.80 6.82 14.56
N ASP A 140 4.76 5.97 14.24
CA ASP A 140 6.18 6.34 14.21
C ASP A 140 6.50 7.34 13.09
N ILE A 141 5.87 7.20 11.92
CA ILE A 141 5.98 8.19 10.84
C ILE A 141 5.40 9.55 11.27
N GLU A 142 4.21 9.57 11.88
CA GLU A 142 3.58 10.81 12.37
C GLU A 142 4.43 11.49 13.45
N ARG A 143 5.03 10.71 14.36
CA ARG A 143 5.97 11.24 15.35
C ARG A 143 7.18 11.89 14.69
N GLU A 144 7.78 11.23 13.70
CA GLU A 144 8.92 11.79 12.94
C GLU A 144 8.55 13.05 12.16
N ILE A 145 7.30 13.18 11.67
CA ILE A 145 6.80 14.43 11.06
C ILE A 145 6.64 15.52 12.12
N ALA A 146 6.04 15.18 13.26
CA ALA A 146 5.78 16.12 14.35
C ALA A 146 7.08 16.70 14.95
N ASP A 147 8.13 15.89 15.05
CA ASP A 147 9.45 16.31 15.55
C ASP A 147 10.12 17.37 14.66
N LEU A 148 9.71 17.47 13.39
CA LEU A 148 10.20 18.49 12.45
C LEU A 148 9.44 19.81 12.55
N ILE A 149 8.33 19.86 13.28
CA ILE A 149 7.56 21.08 13.48
C ILE A 149 8.33 21.97 14.47
N PRO A 150 8.68 23.22 14.11
CA PRO A 150 9.38 24.12 15.00
C PRO A 150 8.58 24.34 16.30
N GLN A 151 9.20 24.04 17.44
CA GLN A 151 8.65 24.39 18.75
C GLN A 151 8.74 25.91 18.90
N LYS A 152 7.60 26.57 19.13
CA LYS A 152 7.52 28.02 19.32
C LYS A 152 8.13 28.45 20.65
#